data_AF-A0A924SIJ0-F1
#
_entry.id   AF-A0A924SIJ0-F1
#
_cell.length_a   1.000
_cell.length_b   1.000
_cell.length_c   1.000
_cell.angle_alpha   90.00
_cell.angle_beta   90.00
_cell.angle_gamma   90.00
#
_symmetry.space_group_name_H-M   'P 1'
#
loop_
_entity.id
_entity.type
_entity.pdbx_description
1 polymer ?
#
loop_
_entity_poly.entity_id
_entity_poly.type
_entity_poly.pdbx_seq_one_letter_code
_entity_poly.pdbx_strand_id
1 'polypeptide(L)' 'FVPCVGYAAGGYRLGYGGGFYDRMLSSLEPKPFTVGLGFTQGYLDEFEPEAHDMPLDAILNDNGVVWPIG' A
#
# COMPACT_ATOMS: atom_id res chain seq x y z
N PHE A 1 2.48 3.97 -9.48
CA PHE A 1 3.01 3.39 -8.23
C PHE A 1 2.70 4.37 -7.09
N VAL A 2 2.62 3.89 -5.85
CA VAL A 2 2.29 4.67 -4.66
C VAL A 2 3.47 4.54 -3.68
N PRO A 3 4.08 5.64 -3.22
CA PRO A 3 5.20 5.57 -2.28
C PRO A 3 4.71 5.12 -0.89
N CYS A 4 5.49 4.27 -0.23
CA CYS A 4 5.19 3.76 1.10
C CYS A 4 6.21 4.29 2.11
N VAL A 5 5.74 4.88 3.22
CA VAL A 5 6.59 5.10 4.41
C VAL A 5 6.84 3.75 5.10
N GLY A 6 5.78 2.95 5.17
CA GLY A 6 5.83 1.55 5.55
C GLY A 6 4.73 0.76 4.84
N TYR A 7 4.72 -0.54 5.00
CA TYR A 7 3.70 -1.43 4.46
C TYR A 7 3.51 -2.63 5.35
N ALA A 8 2.39 -3.30 5.17
CA ALA A 8 1.99 -4.43 5.99
C ALA A 8 1.40 -5.55 5.13
N ALA A 9 1.14 -6.68 5.78
CA ALA A 9 0.37 -7.77 5.20
C ALA A 9 -0.98 -7.27 4.67
N GLY A 10 -1.48 -7.91 3.62
CA GLY A 10 -2.74 -7.55 2.95
C GLY A 10 -2.62 -6.44 1.91
N GLY A 11 -1.41 -5.98 1.58
CA GLY A 11 -1.18 -4.92 0.60
C GLY A 11 -1.44 -3.51 1.15
N TYR A 12 -1.54 -3.37 2.47
CA TYR A 12 -1.72 -2.08 3.12
C TYR A 12 -0.42 -1.29 3.20
N ARG A 13 -0.56 0.03 3.16
CA ARG A 13 0.56 0.96 3.21
C ARG A 13 0.37 1.96 4.36
N LEU A 14 1.48 2.34 4.97
CA LEU A 14 1.56 3.54 5.80
C LEU A 14 2.00 4.72 4.93
N GLY A 15 1.16 5.76 4.89
CA GLY A 15 1.47 7.04 4.25
C GLY A 15 1.97 8.09 5.26
N TYR A 16 2.05 9.34 4.81
CA TYR A 16 2.41 10.50 5.67
C TYR A 16 1.22 11.07 6.48
N GLY A 17 0.09 10.35 6.59
CA GLY A 17 -1.07 10.76 7.41
C GLY A 17 -2.10 11.69 6.75
N GLY A 18 -1.92 12.07 5.47
CA GLY A 18 -2.87 12.96 4.78
C GLY A 18 -4.07 12.28 4.08
N GLY A 19 -4.11 10.93 4.03
CA GLY A 19 -5.18 10.16 3.39
C GLY A 19 -5.43 10.48 1.90
N PHE A 20 -4.45 11.07 1.21
CA PHE A 20 -4.61 11.53 -0.17
C PHE A 20 -4.82 10.37 -1.15
N TYR A 21 -3.98 9.33 -1.05
CA TYR A 21 -4.09 8.16 -1.92
C TYR A 21 -5.33 7.34 -1.60
N ASP A 22 -5.72 7.22 -0.34
CA ASP A 22 -6.91 6.46 0.05
C ASP A 22 -8.17 7.07 -0.57
N ARG A 23 -8.35 8.40 -0.45
CA ARG A 23 -9.44 9.13 -1.13
C ARG A 23 -9.35 9.10 -2.65
N MET A 24 -8.15 9.22 -3.21
CA MET A 24 -7.97 9.13 -4.66
C MET A 24 -8.42 7.74 -5.14
N LEU A 25 -7.85 6.68 -4.58
CA LEU A 25 -8.09 5.29 -4.99
C LEU A 25 -9.54 4.87 -4.76
N SER A 26 -10.19 5.34 -3.69
CA SER A 26 -11.62 5.07 -3.46
C SER A 26 -12.54 5.74 -4.49
N SER A 27 -12.07 6.78 -5.19
CA SER A 27 -12.87 7.55 -6.15
C SER A 27 -12.69 7.12 -7.61
N LEU A 28 -11.70 6.27 -7.90
CA LEU A 28 -11.35 5.89 -9.26
C LEU A 28 -12.16 4.68 -9.73
N GLU A 29 -12.97 4.90 -10.76
CA GLU A 29 -13.71 3.84 -11.45
C GLU A 29 -13.45 3.90 -12.98
N PRO A 30 -12.83 2.85 -13.58
CA PRO A 30 -12.34 1.64 -12.93
C PRO A 30 -11.11 1.90 -12.05
N LYS A 31 -10.96 1.12 -10.97
CA LYS A 31 -9.75 1.16 -10.12
C LYS A 31 -8.55 0.72 -10.98
N PRO A 32 -7.50 1.55 -11.11
CA PRO A 32 -6.29 1.13 -11.83
C PRO A 32 -5.54 0.07 -11.03
N PHE A 33 -4.66 -0.68 -11.70
CA PHE A 33 -3.72 -1.56 -10.99
C PHE A 33 -2.71 -0.72 -10.20
N THR A 34 -2.61 -0.97 -8.91
CA THR A 34 -1.85 -0.19 -7.94
C THR A 34 -0.65 -0.96 -7.40
N VAL A 35 0.51 -0.31 -7.41
CA VAL A 35 1.76 -0.92 -6.93
C VAL A 35 2.39 0.00 -5.89
N GLY A 36 2.56 -0.49 -4.67
CA GLY A 36 3.31 0.15 -3.60
C GLY A 36 4.81 -0.03 -3.80
N LEU A 37 5.58 1.01 -3.46
CA LEU A 37 7.04 0.94 -3.45
C LEU A 37 7.56 1.40 -2.09
N GLY A 38 8.25 0.51 -1.39
CA GLY A 38 8.87 0.78 -0.10
C GLY A 38 10.27 0.16 0.02
N PHE A 39 10.86 0.25 1.20
CA PHE A 39 12.10 -0.44 1.57
C PHE A 39 11.81 -1.64 2.45
N THR A 40 12.66 -2.65 2.44
CA THR A 40 12.51 -3.87 3.25
C THR A 40 12.30 -3.56 4.74
N GLN A 41 12.99 -2.55 5.27
CA GLN A 41 12.90 -2.07 6.65
C GLN A 41 11.57 -1.36 6.98
N GLY A 42 10.76 -1.05 5.96
CA GLY A 42 9.45 -0.43 6.12
C GLY A 42 8.32 -1.45 6.34
N TYR A 43 8.61 -2.74 6.46
CA TYR A 43 7.59 -3.72 6.81
C TYR A 43 7.15 -3.55 8.27
N LEU A 44 5.84 -3.57 8.49
CA LEU A 44 5.19 -3.39 9.79
C LEU A 44 4.48 -4.69 10.17
N ASP A 45 5.05 -5.42 11.13
CA ASP A 45 4.43 -6.65 11.68
C ASP A 45 3.10 -6.36 12.36
N GLU A 46 3.04 -5.25 13.10
CA GLU A 46 1.86 -4.78 13.82
C GLU A 46 1.30 -3.54 13.11
N PHE A 47 0.42 -3.78 12.13
CA PHE A 47 -0.33 -2.74 11.45
C PHE A 47 -1.81 -3.09 11.44
N GLU A 48 -2.63 -2.19 11.97
CA GLU A 48 -4.08 -2.31 11.98
C GLU A 48 -4.66 -1.32 10.96
N PRO A 49 -5.14 -1.80 9.79
CA PRO A 49 -5.78 -0.94 8.82
C PRO A 49 -7.09 -0.37 9.35
N GLU A 50 -7.35 0.89 9.03
CA GLU A 50 -8.64 1.52 9.26
C GLU A 50 -9.61 1.24 8.10
N ALA A 51 -10.91 1.42 8.34
CA ALA A 51 -11.95 1.13 7.35
C ALA A 51 -11.83 1.94 6.04
N HIS A 52 -11.08 3.05 6.08
CA HIS A 52 -10.86 3.92 4.92
C HIS A 52 -9.55 3.63 4.19
N ASP A 53 -8.68 2.78 4.72
CA ASP A 53 -7.40 2.45 4.11
C ASP A 53 -7.61 1.58 2.88
N MET A 54 -7.05 2.01 1.75
CA MET A 54 -7.19 1.30 0.48
C MET A 54 -6.02 0.33 0.27
N PRO A 55 -6.25 -0.99 0.18
CA PRO A 55 -5.18 -1.93 -0.13
C PRO A 55 -4.71 -1.74 -1.57
N LEU A 56 -3.40 -1.88 -1.75
CA LEU A 56 -2.74 -1.90 -3.05
C LEU A 56 -2.73 -3.32 -3.61
N ASP A 57 -2.61 -3.42 -4.93
CA ASP A 57 -2.64 -4.70 -5.61
C ASP A 57 -1.29 -5.44 -5.47
N ALA A 58 -0.18 -4.72 -5.53
CA ALA A 58 1.13 -5.31 -5.26
C ALA A 58 2.02 -4.38 -4.45
N ILE A 59 3.02 -4.95 -3.77
CA ILE A 59 4.08 -4.18 -3.10
C ILE A 59 5.44 -4.69 -3.55
N LEU A 60 6.29 -3.73 -3.95
CA LEU A 60 7.70 -3.92 -4.27
C LEU A 60 8.56 -3.32 -3.15
N ASN A 61 9.67 -3.99 -2.88
CA ASN A 61 10.78 -3.41 -2.14
C ASN A 61 12.12 -3.72 -2.84
N ASP A 62 13.23 -3.39 -2.18
CA ASP A 62 14.59 -3.61 -2.68
C ASP A 62 14.97 -5.10 -2.85
N ASN A 63 14.15 -6.03 -2.35
CA ASN A 63 14.28 -7.47 -2.58
C ASN A 63 13.34 -8.02 -3.67
N GLY A 64 12.50 -7.17 -4.28
CA GLY A 64 11.55 -7.56 -5.32
C GLY A 64 10.09 -7.47 -4.87
N VAL A 65 9.25 -8.38 -5.38
CA VAL A 65 7.81 -8.43 -5.04
C VAL A 65 7.65 -9.09 -3.67
N VAL A 66 6.99 -8.40 -2.73
CA VAL A 66 6.76 -8.90 -1.36
C VAL A 66 5.30 -9.09 -1.00
N TRP A 67 4.39 -8.48 -1.76
CA TRP A 67 2.98 -8.80 -1.69
C TRP A 67 2.44 -8.94 -3.11
N PRO A 68 2.14 -10.17 -3.58
CA PRO A 68 1.52 -10.40 -4.87
C PRO A 68 -0.02 -10.41 -4.76
N ILE A 69 -0.68 -10.19 -5.90
CA ILE A 69 -2.00 -10.79 -6.14
C ILE A 69 -1.76 -12.17 -6.75
N GLY A 70 -2.26 -13.20 -6.08
CA GLY A 70 -2.19 -14.60 -6.49
C GLY A 70 -2.52 -15.51 -5.33
#